data_AF-A0A9P7W306-F1
#
_entry.id   AF-A0A9P7W306-F1
#
_cell.length_a   1.000
_cell.length_b   1.000
_cell.length_c   1.000
_cell.angle_alpha   90.00
_cell.angle_beta   90.00
_cell.angle_gamma   90.00
#
_symmetry.space_group_name_H-M   'P 1'
#
loop_
_entity.id
_entity.type
_entity.pdbx_description
1 polymer ?
#
loop_
_entity_poly.entity_id
_entity_poly.type
_entity_poly.pdbx_seq_one_letter_code
_entity_poly.pdbx_strand_id
1 'polypeptide(L)'
;MSLIARRAARVTSVARLTAALALRPRTYAIEAAKDPESNDDYPKVPSVSRQYLPATGWQDPLLRRNFGDPVHEKEELYSMWGPDIPTIAPHIALRHFTYAAISFVSFGFLVKYALIPEMPAIRREYPFGGLVTELGGVDANKVRYLTGSGMQLLTIISLRQRWRMRMTWTRISTSIETLSANEPVDEWII
;
A
#
# COMPACT_ATOMS: atom_id res chain seq x y z
N MET A 1 59.99 45.84 58.29
CA MET A 1 60.23 45.49 56.87
C MET A 1 60.42 43.99 56.75
N SER A 2 59.43 43.25 56.24
CA SER A 2 59.62 42.10 55.32
C SER A 2 58.26 41.43 55.07
N LEU A 3 57.73 41.62 53.86
CA LEU A 3 56.54 40.94 53.36
C LEU A 3 56.99 39.67 52.62
N ILE A 4 56.63 38.49 53.12
CA ILE A 4 56.89 37.22 52.43
C ILE A 4 55.63 36.83 51.67
N ALA A 5 55.59 37.19 50.39
CA ALA A 5 54.58 36.75 49.45
C ALA A 5 54.84 35.28 49.05
N ARG A 6 53.94 34.37 49.44
CA ARG A 6 53.98 32.97 48.97
C ARG A 6 53.18 32.86 47.68
N ARG A 7 53.87 32.78 46.54
CA ARG A 7 53.30 32.39 45.24
C ARG A 7 53.02 30.88 45.26
N ALA A 8 51.75 30.49 45.24
CA ALA A 8 51.34 29.10 45.00
C ALA A 8 51.26 28.86 43.48
N ALA A 9 52.12 28.00 42.95
CA ALA A 9 52.01 27.52 41.57
C ALA A 9 50.90 26.45 41.50
N ARG A 10 49.81 26.73 40.78
CA ARG A 10 48.82 25.71 40.45
C ARG A 10 49.34 24.85 39.30
N VAL A 11 49.74 23.63 39.60
CA VAL A 11 50.04 22.61 38.61
C VAL A 11 48.73 22.06 38.06
N THR A 12 48.36 22.43 36.83
CA THR A 12 47.25 21.80 36.12
C THR A 12 47.71 20.46 35.58
N SER A 13 47.32 19.37 36.22
CA SER A 13 47.49 18.02 35.71
C SER A 13 46.58 17.80 34.51
N VAL A 14 47.12 17.85 33.30
CA VAL A 14 46.43 17.41 32.08
C VAL A 14 46.46 15.88 32.07
N ALA A 15 45.40 15.26 32.58
CA ALA A 15 45.19 13.83 32.43
C ALA A 15 44.99 13.53 30.94
N ARG A 16 46.02 12.98 30.29
CA ARG A 16 45.90 12.36 28.97
C ARG A 16 45.10 11.07 29.14
N LEU A 17 43.78 11.14 28.93
CA LEU A 17 42.97 9.95 28.77
C LEU A 17 43.33 9.32 27.43
N THR A 18 44.11 8.25 27.51
CA THR A 18 44.33 7.28 26.44
C THR A 18 42.98 6.76 25.99
N ALA A 19 42.61 7.04 24.73
CA ALA A 19 41.45 6.46 24.09
C ALA A 19 41.70 4.96 23.90
N ALA A 20 41.35 4.17 24.91
CA ALA A 20 41.16 2.74 24.74
C ALA A 20 39.98 2.57 23.77
N LEU A 21 40.30 2.23 22.52
CA LEU A 21 39.35 1.87 21.49
C LEU A 21 38.58 0.63 22.00
N ALA A 22 37.43 0.87 22.63
CA ALA A 22 36.57 -0.18 23.12
C ALA A 22 36.03 -0.96 21.92
N LEU A 23 36.65 -2.11 21.60
CA LEU A 23 36.00 -3.18 20.86
C LEU A 23 34.84 -3.70 21.73
N ARG A 24 33.72 -2.99 21.67
CA ARG A 24 32.47 -3.48 22.27
C ARG A 24 32.04 -4.69 21.44
N PRO A 25 31.89 -5.89 22.04
CA PRO A 25 31.17 -6.96 21.37
C PRO A 25 29.76 -6.42 21.09
N ARG A 26 29.46 -6.17 19.82
CA ARG A 26 28.17 -5.62 19.43
C ARG A 26 27.12 -6.68 19.70
N THR A 27 26.31 -6.43 20.72
CA THR A 27 25.22 -7.29 21.14
C THR A 27 24.09 -7.10 20.12
N TYR A 28 24.05 -7.93 19.07
CA TYR A 28 23.08 -7.82 17.99
C TYR A 28 21.80 -8.66 18.20
N ALA A 29 21.67 -9.36 19.32
CA ALA A 29 20.52 -10.22 19.58
C ALA A 29 19.36 -9.41 20.20
N ILE A 30 18.50 -8.85 19.35
CA ILE A 30 17.08 -8.72 19.70
C ILE A 30 16.45 -9.98 19.10
N GLU A 31 15.95 -10.89 19.94
CA GLU A 31 15.27 -12.10 19.48
C GLU A 31 13.97 -11.70 18.76
N ALA A 32 14.05 -11.52 17.45
CA ALA A 32 12.88 -11.43 16.59
C ALA A 32 12.17 -12.79 16.57
N ALA A 33 10.84 -12.78 16.44
CA ALA A 33 10.02 -13.98 16.35
C ALA A 33 10.64 -14.98 15.35
N LYS A 34 10.78 -16.24 15.76
CA LYS A 34 11.48 -17.28 14.99
C LYS A 34 10.70 -17.55 13.69
N ASP A 35 11.18 -16.99 12.58
CA ASP A 35 10.69 -17.34 11.24
C ASP A 35 10.99 -18.84 11.02
N PRO A 36 10.02 -19.68 10.64
CA PRO A 36 10.23 -21.12 10.48
C PRO A 36 11.22 -21.48 9.34
N GLU A 37 11.51 -20.52 8.47
CA GLU A 37 12.43 -20.65 7.33
C GLU A 37 13.77 -19.93 7.56
N SER A 38 13.95 -19.17 8.66
CA SER A 38 15.24 -18.51 8.92
C SER A 38 16.31 -19.54 9.25
N ASN A 39 17.47 -19.43 8.60
CA ASN A 39 18.62 -20.27 8.92
C ASN A 39 19.08 -19.99 10.35
N ASP A 40 18.87 -20.94 11.27
CA ASP A 40 19.19 -20.78 12.69
C ASP A 40 20.69 -20.49 12.95
N ASP A 41 21.57 -20.83 12.00
CA ASP A 41 23.03 -20.66 12.08
C ASP A 41 23.54 -19.27 11.60
N TYR A 42 22.70 -18.45 10.96
CA TYR A 42 23.11 -17.16 10.43
C TYR A 42 23.01 -16.04 11.50
N PRO A 43 23.93 -15.05 11.54
CA PRO A 43 23.87 -13.98 12.54
C PRO A 43 22.59 -13.15 12.42
N LYS A 44 21.75 -13.20 13.46
CA LYS A 44 20.54 -12.38 13.56
C LYS A 44 20.92 -10.93 13.85
N VAL A 45 20.84 -10.09 12.81
CA VAL A 45 21.01 -8.63 12.93
C VAL A 45 19.64 -7.93 12.98
N PRO A 46 19.52 -6.76 13.61
CA PRO A 46 18.25 -6.03 13.69
C PRO A 46 17.64 -5.75 12.32
N SER A 47 16.33 -5.96 12.21
CA SER A 47 15.51 -5.72 11.01
C SER A 47 15.20 -4.23 10.82
N VAL A 48 16.24 -3.41 10.70
CA VAL A 48 16.13 -1.95 10.54
C VAL A 48 16.76 -1.54 9.22
N SER A 49 16.03 -0.76 8.41
CA SER A 49 16.56 -0.24 7.15
C SER A 49 17.78 0.64 7.38
N ARG A 50 18.80 0.47 6.54
CA ARG A 50 20.04 1.25 6.58
C ARG A 50 19.82 2.72 6.23
N GLN A 51 18.68 3.07 5.65
CA GLN A 51 18.33 4.45 5.32
C GLN A 51 18.19 5.36 6.57
N TYR A 52 17.96 4.81 7.77
CA TYR A 52 18.01 5.57 9.03
C TYR A 52 19.41 6.02 9.44
N LEU A 53 20.47 5.41 8.88
CA LEU A 53 21.85 5.71 9.24
C LEU A 53 22.31 7.03 8.60
N PRO A 54 23.26 7.76 9.19
CA PRO A 54 23.83 8.96 8.57
C PRO A 54 24.53 8.62 7.25
N ALA A 55 24.55 9.58 6.32
CA ALA A 55 25.13 9.38 4.99
C ALA A 55 26.66 9.21 4.97
N THR A 56 27.37 9.67 6.00
CA THR A 56 28.85 9.65 6.08
C THR A 56 29.33 8.81 7.27
N GLY A 57 30.62 8.44 7.25
CA GLY A 57 31.27 7.68 8.34
C GLY A 57 31.34 6.16 8.13
N TRP A 58 31.10 5.70 6.90
CA TRP A 58 31.15 4.29 6.53
C TRP A 58 32.29 4.02 5.56
N GLN A 59 32.88 2.82 5.62
CA GLN A 59 33.89 2.40 4.65
C GLN A 59 33.30 2.21 3.25
N ASP A 60 32.06 1.72 3.17
CA ASP A 60 31.21 1.78 1.99
C ASP A 60 30.11 2.83 2.20
N PRO A 61 30.24 4.03 1.61
CA PRO A 61 29.27 5.11 1.78
C PRO A 61 27.95 4.85 1.05
N LEU A 62 27.95 4.04 -0.02
CA LEU A 62 26.75 3.76 -0.82
C LEU A 62 25.79 2.84 -0.06
N LEU A 63 26.33 1.78 0.54
CA LEU A 63 25.54 0.84 1.34
C LEU A 63 25.45 1.21 2.83
N ARG A 64 26.14 2.29 3.25
CA ARG A 64 26.28 2.69 4.66
C ARG A 64 26.72 1.50 5.53
N ARG A 65 27.83 0.87 5.15
CA ARG A 65 28.33 -0.38 5.75
C ARG A 65 29.85 -0.35 5.94
N ASN A 66 30.34 -1.05 6.97
CA ASN A 66 31.76 -1.34 7.12
C ASN A 66 32.07 -2.76 6.67
N PHE A 67 33.28 -2.97 6.16
CA PHE A 67 33.74 -4.29 5.74
C PHE A 67 33.83 -5.23 6.95
N GLY A 68 33.31 -6.45 6.79
CA GLY A 68 33.28 -7.46 7.86
C GLY A 68 32.09 -7.36 8.83
N ASP A 69 31.22 -6.36 8.69
CA ASP A 69 29.94 -6.35 9.41
C ASP A 69 29.05 -7.51 8.90
N PRO A 70 28.35 -8.25 9.78
CA PRO A 70 27.41 -9.28 9.37
C PRO A 70 26.28 -8.68 8.52
N VAL A 71 25.92 -9.39 7.45
CA VAL A 71 24.83 -9.00 6.55
C VAL A 71 23.50 -9.48 7.13
N HIS A 72 22.38 -8.83 6.80
CA HIS A 72 21.06 -9.32 7.20
C HIS A 72 20.59 -10.37 6.19
N GLU A 73 19.81 -11.36 6.62
CA GLU A 73 19.29 -12.40 5.71
C GLU A 73 18.47 -11.81 4.56
N LYS A 74 17.59 -10.86 4.90
CA LYS A 74 16.74 -10.11 3.97
C LYS A 74 17.41 -8.78 3.59
N GLU A 75 18.66 -8.82 3.12
CA GLU A 75 19.44 -7.62 2.83
C GLU A 75 18.74 -6.74 1.79
N GLU A 76 18.13 -7.33 0.77
CA GLU A 76 17.39 -6.63 -0.27
C GLU A 76 16.28 -5.71 0.26
N LEU A 77 15.67 -6.04 1.40
CA LEU A 77 14.61 -5.23 2.00
C LEU A 77 15.17 -4.09 2.85
N TYR A 78 16.25 -4.33 3.60
CA TYR A 78 16.81 -3.38 4.57
C TYR A 78 18.03 -2.62 4.04
N SER A 79 18.50 -2.92 2.82
CA SER A 79 19.59 -2.21 2.15
C SER A 79 19.20 -0.78 1.78
N MET A 80 20.18 0.00 1.34
CA MET A 80 19.93 1.31 0.76
C MET A 80 19.08 1.24 -0.52
N TRP A 81 19.13 0.09 -1.21
CA TRP A 81 18.38 -0.20 -2.43
C TRP A 81 16.97 -0.74 -2.18
N GLY A 82 16.59 -0.94 -0.90
CA GLY A 82 15.25 -1.34 -0.52
C GLY A 82 14.22 -0.21 -0.71
N PRO A 83 12.94 -0.47 -0.43
CA PRO A 83 11.90 0.55 -0.44
C PRO A 83 12.26 1.70 0.51
N ASP A 84 11.94 2.92 0.11
CA ASP A 84 12.25 4.13 0.88
C ASP A 84 11.41 4.21 2.17
N ILE A 85 12.00 4.72 3.24
CA ILE A 85 11.32 4.86 4.54
C ILE A 85 10.28 5.99 4.44
N PRO A 86 9.00 5.73 4.72
CA PRO A 86 8.00 6.78 4.72
C PRO A 86 8.20 7.70 5.95
N THR A 87 8.19 9.01 5.71
CA THR A 87 8.27 10.02 6.79
C THR A 87 7.02 10.06 7.67
N ILE A 88 5.88 9.61 7.14
CA ILE A 88 4.57 9.60 7.79
C ILE A 88 4.11 8.14 7.88
N ALA A 89 3.43 7.77 8.97
CA ALA A 89 2.88 6.44 9.11
C ALA A 89 1.94 6.09 7.92
N PRO A 90 2.06 4.90 7.29
CA PRO A 90 1.32 4.57 6.06
C PRO A 90 -0.20 4.72 6.16
N HIS A 91 -0.78 4.40 7.32
CA HIS A 91 -2.21 4.51 7.55
C HIS A 91 -2.70 5.98 7.54
N ILE A 92 -1.86 6.92 7.97
CA ILE A 92 -2.16 8.36 7.96
C ILE A 92 -2.08 8.88 6.53
N ALA A 93 -1.01 8.53 5.80
CA ALA A 93 -0.84 8.91 4.40
C ALA A 93 -2.01 8.43 3.53
N LEU A 94 -2.44 7.18 3.72
CA LEU A 94 -3.58 6.60 3.00
C LEU A 94 -4.88 7.34 3.34
N ARG A 95 -5.13 7.66 4.61
CA ARG A 95 -6.32 8.43 5.02
C ARG A 95 -6.37 9.79 4.34
N HIS A 96 -5.27 10.55 4.36
CA HIS A 96 -5.22 11.84 3.68
C HIS A 96 -5.44 11.74 2.18
N PHE A 97 -4.81 10.75 1.53
CA PHE A 97 -5.00 10.52 0.10
C PHE A 97 -6.45 10.17 -0.24
N THR A 98 -7.07 9.27 0.52
CA THR A 98 -8.46 8.86 0.30
C THR A 98 -9.43 10.02 0.53
N TYR A 99 -9.24 10.82 1.58
CA TYR A 99 -10.06 12.02 1.79
C TYR A 99 -9.92 13.02 0.65
N ALA A 100 -8.69 13.30 0.19
CA ALA A 100 -8.47 14.20 -0.94
C ALA A 100 -9.15 13.68 -2.22
N ALA A 101 -8.96 12.41 -2.56
CA ALA A 101 -9.55 11.81 -3.75
C ALA A 101 -11.10 11.80 -3.69
N ILE A 102 -11.67 11.35 -2.58
CA ILE A 102 -13.13 11.27 -2.41
C ILE A 102 -13.74 12.67 -2.43
N SER A 103 -13.19 13.62 -1.67
CA SER A 103 -13.71 15.00 -1.63
C SER A 103 -13.67 15.66 -3.00
N PHE A 104 -12.58 15.49 -3.76
CA PHE A 104 -12.47 16.06 -5.11
C PHE A 104 -13.49 15.45 -6.07
N VAL A 105 -13.62 14.12 -6.09
CA VAL A 105 -14.58 13.44 -6.97
C VAL A 105 -16.01 13.78 -6.56
N SER A 106 -16.35 13.68 -5.28
CA SER A 106 -17.68 14.02 -4.77
C SER A 106 -18.06 15.46 -5.07
N PHE A 107 -17.11 16.40 -4.95
CA PHE A 107 -17.33 17.80 -5.30
C PHE A 107 -17.60 17.97 -6.80
N GLY A 108 -16.82 17.32 -7.67
CA GLY A 108 -17.06 17.35 -9.12
C GLY A 108 -18.44 16.80 -9.50
N PHE A 109 -18.87 15.70 -8.88
CA PHE A 109 -20.21 15.14 -9.07
C PHE A 109 -21.31 16.08 -8.55
N LEU A 110 -21.13 16.65 -7.36
CA LEU A 110 -22.07 17.63 -6.80
C LEU A 110 -22.25 18.82 -7.75
N VAL A 111 -21.15 19.38 -8.24
CA VAL A 111 -21.19 20.50 -9.19
C VAL A 111 -21.93 20.08 -10.46
N LYS A 112 -21.57 18.94 -11.04
CA LYS A 112 -22.12 18.49 -12.32
C LYS A 112 -23.63 18.21 -12.28
N TYR A 113 -24.12 17.61 -11.20
CA TYR A 113 -25.50 17.11 -11.13
C TYR A 113 -26.44 18.00 -10.33
N ALA A 114 -25.95 18.79 -9.37
CA ALA A 114 -26.81 19.61 -8.52
C ALA A 114 -26.69 21.11 -8.79
N LEU A 115 -25.52 21.61 -9.21
CA LEU A 115 -25.26 23.05 -9.31
C LEU A 115 -25.31 23.58 -10.74
N ILE A 116 -24.98 22.77 -11.74
CA ILE A 116 -25.02 23.18 -13.14
C ILE A 116 -26.48 23.15 -13.63
N PRO A 117 -27.05 24.28 -14.08
CA PRO A 117 -28.38 24.30 -14.68
C PRO A 117 -28.38 23.57 -16.04
N GLU A 118 -29.54 23.04 -16.41
CA GLU A 118 -29.79 22.49 -17.75
C GLU A 118 -29.46 23.54 -18.81
N MET A 119 -28.90 23.08 -19.94
CA MET A 119 -28.53 23.97 -21.02
C MET A 119 -29.81 24.61 -21.59
N PRO A 120 -29.94 25.95 -21.60
CA PRO A 120 -31.17 26.62 -22.01
C PRO A 120 -31.43 26.52 -23.53
N ALA A 121 -30.48 25.97 -24.28
CA ALA A 121 -30.59 25.76 -25.72
C ALA A 121 -30.73 24.27 -26.03
N ILE A 122 -31.65 23.95 -26.94
CA ILE A 122 -31.75 22.62 -27.54
C ILE A 122 -30.45 22.35 -28.30
N ARG A 123 -29.97 21.10 -28.26
CA ARG A 123 -28.80 20.69 -29.04
C ARG A 123 -29.10 20.89 -30.52
N ARG A 124 -28.10 21.31 -31.29
CA ARG A 124 -28.26 21.50 -32.73
C ARG A 124 -28.65 20.19 -33.38
N GLU A 125 -29.83 20.17 -34.00
CA GLU A 125 -30.29 19.08 -34.84
C GLU A 125 -29.87 19.32 -36.28
N TYR A 126 -29.60 18.22 -36.99
CA TYR A 126 -29.12 18.23 -38.36
C TYR A 126 -30.08 17.42 -39.22
N PRO A 127 -30.48 17.91 -40.41
CA PRO A 127 -31.39 17.20 -41.30
C PRO A 127 -30.77 15.88 -41.79
N PHE A 128 -31.58 15.04 -42.46
CA PHE A 128 -31.13 13.75 -43.00
C PHE A 128 -30.56 12.80 -41.93
N GLY A 129 -31.16 12.80 -40.73
CA GLY A 129 -30.80 11.90 -39.63
C GLY A 129 -29.44 12.18 -39.00
N GLY A 130 -28.95 13.43 -39.07
CA GLY A 130 -27.61 13.79 -38.58
C GLY A 130 -26.54 13.87 -39.66
N LEU A 131 -26.91 14.20 -40.90
CA LEU A 131 -25.99 14.21 -42.05
C LEU A 131 -25.25 12.88 -42.24
N VAL A 132 -25.94 11.75 -42.06
CA VAL A 132 -25.33 10.40 -42.12
C VAL A 132 -24.64 10.17 -43.47
N THR A 133 -25.27 10.57 -44.58
CA THR A 133 -24.71 10.42 -45.93
C THR A 133 -23.47 11.28 -46.15
N GLU A 134 -23.51 12.54 -45.70
CA GLU A 134 -22.41 13.50 -45.89
C GLU A 134 -21.20 13.19 -45.00
N LEU A 135 -21.42 12.60 -43.82
CA LEU A 135 -20.34 12.17 -42.91
C LEU A 135 -19.80 10.76 -43.22
N GLY A 136 -20.21 10.15 -44.35
CA GLY A 136 -19.74 8.83 -44.76
C GLY A 136 -20.30 7.68 -43.90
N GLY A 137 -21.44 7.89 -43.25
CA GLY A 137 -22.15 6.88 -42.49
C GLY A 137 -22.73 5.80 -43.40
N VAL A 138 -22.27 4.57 -43.22
CA VAL A 138 -22.82 3.40 -43.90
C VAL A 138 -24.16 3.03 -43.23
N ASP A 139 -25.22 2.81 -44.02
CA ASP A 139 -26.56 2.47 -43.52
C ASP A 139 -26.58 1.27 -42.57
N ALA A 140 -25.62 0.34 -42.72
CA ALA A 140 -25.45 -0.84 -41.87
C ALA A 140 -25.01 -0.52 -40.43
N ASN A 141 -24.40 0.65 -40.19
CA ASN A 141 -23.90 1.07 -38.87
C ASN A 141 -24.74 2.20 -38.27
N LYS A 142 -26.02 2.30 -38.66
CA LYS A 142 -26.97 3.19 -37.98
C LYS A 142 -27.22 2.67 -36.57
N VAL A 143 -26.83 3.45 -35.55
CA VAL A 143 -27.20 3.19 -34.16
C VAL A 143 -28.72 3.19 -34.09
N ARG A 144 -29.30 2.02 -33.80
CA ARG A 144 -30.75 1.85 -33.67
C ARG A 144 -31.19 2.64 -32.44
N TYR A 145 -31.70 3.85 -32.61
CA TYR A 145 -32.37 4.60 -31.56
C TYR A 145 -33.66 3.85 -31.22
N LEU A 146 -33.55 2.89 -30.30
CA LEU A 146 -34.70 2.29 -29.65
C LEU A 146 -35.34 3.39 -28.80
N THR A 147 -36.39 3.98 -29.34
CA THR A 147 -37.26 4.95 -28.69
C THR A 147 -37.70 4.42 -27.32
N GLY A 148 -37.07 4.93 -26.26
CA GLY A 148 -37.64 5.41 -25.00
C GLY A 148 -38.51 4.53 -24.09
N SER A 149 -39.17 3.46 -24.54
CA SER A 149 -40.28 2.88 -23.77
C SER A 149 -40.25 1.36 -23.58
N GLY A 150 -39.41 0.62 -24.32
CA GLY A 150 -39.37 -0.85 -24.23
C GLY A 150 -38.22 -1.44 -23.40
N MET A 151 -37.16 -0.69 -23.16
CA MET A 151 -35.91 -1.26 -22.63
C MET A 151 -35.87 -1.34 -21.11
N GLN A 152 -36.56 -0.45 -20.39
CA GLN A 152 -36.60 -0.46 -18.92
C GLN A 152 -37.28 -1.73 -18.37
N LEU A 153 -38.38 -2.20 -18.98
CA LEU A 153 -39.09 -3.38 -18.51
C LEU A 153 -38.30 -4.67 -18.72
N LEU A 154 -37.61 -4.84 -19.85
CA LEU A 154 -36.86 -6.05 -20.13
C LEU A 154 -35.55 -6.14 -19.33
N THR A 155 -34.89 -4.99 -19.06
CA THR A 155 -33.71 -4.98 -18.17
C THR A 155 -34.10 -5.26 -16.72
N ILE A 156 -35.22 -4.72 -16.22
CA ILE A 156 -35.72 -5.01 -14.87
C ILE A 156 -36.19 -6.47 -14.74
N ILE A 157 -36.91 -7.00 -15.74
CA ILE A 157 -37.35 -8.41 -15.75
C ILE A 157 -36.15 -9.36 -15.80
N SER A 158 -35.13 -9.08 -16.62
CA SER A 158 -33.92 -9.91 -16.69
C SER A 158 -33.07 -9.83 -15.42
N LEU A 159 -32.96 -8.65 -14.78
CA LEU A 159 -32.27 -8.51 -13.48
C LEU A 159 -33.00 -9.27 -12.37
N ARG A 160 -34.34 -9.22 -12.36
CA ARG A 160 -35.18 -9.94 -11.39
C ARG A 160 -35.13 -11.46 -11.58
N GLN A 161 -35.14 -11.94 -12.82
CA GLN A 161 -34.98 -13.36 -13.16
C GLN A 161 -33.57 -13.86 -12.76
N ARG A 162 -32.53 -13.06 -13.00
CA ARG A 162 -31.14 -13.39 -12.62
C ARG A 162 -30.94 -13.41 -11.10
N TRP A 163 -31.57 -12.50 -10.36
CA TRP A 163 -31.57 -12.54 -8.89
C TRP A 163 -32.28 -13.76 -8.32
N ARG A 164 -33.42 -14.16 -8.93
CA ARG A 164 -34.16 -15.36 -8.53
C ARG A 164 -33.35 -16.64 -8.73
N MET A 165 -32.66 -16.76 -9.86
CA MET A 165 -31.75 -17.88 -10.17
C MET A 165 -30.57 -17.98 -9.18
N ARG A 166 -30.01 -16.84 -8.77
CA ARG A 166 -28.91 -16.79 -7.78
C ARG A 166 -29.37 -17.22 -6.39
N MET A 167 -30.57 -16.82 -5.97
CA MET A 167 -31.16 -17.21 -4.67
C MET A 167 -31.55 -18.69 -4.60
N THR A 168 -31.97 -19.30 -5.71
CA THR A 168 -32.24 -20.75 -5.72
C THR A 168 -30.95 -21.57 -5.64
N TRP A 169 -29.86 -21.08 -6.24
CA TRP A 169 -28.57 -21.78 -6.22
C TRP A 169 -27.94 -21.80 -4.81
N THR A 170 -28.01 -20.69 -4.07
CA THR A 170 -27.50 -20.63 -2.69
C THR A 170 -28.32 -21.47 -1.71
N ARG A 171 -29.62 -21.66 -1.97
CA ARG A 171 -30.48 -22.52 -1.16
C ARG A 171 -30.24 -24.01 -1.42
N ILE A 172 -29.90 -24.37 -2.66
CA ILE A 172 -29.54 -25.75 -3.04
C ILE A 172 -28.17 -26.10 -2.46
N SER A 173 -27.17 -25.23 -2.56
CA SER A 173 -25.83 -25.51 -2.02
C SER A 173 -25.84 -25.72 -0.50
N THR A 174 -26.58 -24.88 0.24
CA THR A 174 -26.74 -25.03 1.70
C THR A 174 -27.52 -26.28 2.09
N SER A 175 -28.45 -26.77 1.25
CA SER A 175 -29.18 -28.01 1.52
C SER A 175 -28.34 -29.27 1.22
N ILE A 176 -27.37 -29.18 0.29
CA ILE A 176 -26.43 -30.27 0.00
C ILE A 176 -25.38 -30.39 1.11
N GLU A 177 -24.88 -29.26 1.62
CA GLU A 177 -23.92 -29.24 2.74
C GLU A 177 -24.52 -29.81 4.04
N THR A 178 -25.82 -29.60 4.30
CA THR A 178 -26.48 -30.17 5.49
C THR A 178 -26.81 -31.66 5.35
N LEU A 179 -27.01 -32.16 4.12
CA LEU A 179 -27.17 -33.60 3.85
C LEU A 179 -25.82 -34.34 3.95
N SER A 180 -24.73 -33.74 3.49
CA SER A 180 -23.38 -34.32 3.60
C SER A 180 -22.86 -34.36 5.03
N ALA A 181 -23.36 -33.51 5.94
CA ALA A 181 -22.91 -33.46 7.33
C ALA A 181 -23.55 -34.51 8.25
N ASN A 182 -24.46 -35.36 7.73
CA ASN A 182 -25.28 -36.25 8.55
C ASN A 182 -25.17 -37.73 8.17
N GLU A 183 -24.16 -38.13 7.39
CA GLU A 183 -23.87 -39.55 7.15
C GLU A 183 -22.89 -40.10 8.21
N PRO A 184 -23.21 -41.22 8.89
CA PRO A 184 -22.28 -41.88 9.80
C PRO A 184 -21.13 -42.51 9.00
N VAL A 185 -19.90 -42.15 9.38
CA VAL A 185 -18.65 -42.68 8.82
C VAL A 185 -18.49 -44.12 9.29
N ASP A 186 -18.99 -45.09 8.53
CA ASP A 186 -18.65 -46.50 8.71
C ASP A 186 -18.61 -47.27 7.38
N GLU A 187 -17.49 -47.98 7.24
CA GLU A 187 -17.18 -49.08 6.32
C GLU A 187 -16.70 -48.79 4.88
N TRP A 188 -15.64 -49.55 4.54
CA TRP A 188 -15.13 -49.94 3.22
C TRP A 188 -13.98 -49.10 2.60
N ILE A 189 -12.75 -49.40 3.04
CA ILE A 189 -11.60 -49.55 2.13
C ILE A 189 -10.87 -50.85 2.51
N ILE A 190 -11.06 -51.87 1.67
CA ILE A 190 -10.01 -52.81 1.25
C ILE A 190 -9.31 -52.14 0.06
#